data_AF-B0ERV1-F1
#
_entry.id   AF-B0ERV1-F1
#
_cell.length_a   1.000
_cell.length_b   1.000
_cell.length_c   1.000
_cell.angle_alpha   90.00
_cell.angle_beta   90.00
_cell.angle_gamma   90.00
#
_symmetry.space_group_name_H-M   'P 1'
#
loop_
_entity.id
_entity.type
_entity.pdbx_description
1 polymer ?
#
loop_
_entity_poly.entity_id
_entity_poly.type
_entity_poly.pdbx_seq_one_letter_code
_entity_poly.pdbx_strand_id
1 'polypeptide(L)'
;MFRRKRNIVKYTFTVEIKRVIGVKKYQGNTLFIKWWRGSKSKSGALKRSLVKEDEALWNSSFTFDTKLQPRGSDDFKPKQLVLSIYVVKTSSEILIGRVKLDLTQYIDMNDKIITFPFTEGECKKGQVEACLFSAEKGSTISISTSLATNQQGLNNTDKKNEEGNPSLYSETTVETSFHDSVGSLNELIKQRDELKLEFDENEEEYGQLCDEIDNLQTQIDELGNNIPFDNVSCLSPSSYNFLFEKVLFNTNLKFIEDQPEIAIILFNRIHDGDEIIKQESDGLDQQNEMIEGDNLEEGYDDTVDIPFVSLLFAIINGIVRLSSGSPTRLCYWLSTILRLYAMIHLARFDPKRKRLSEMCQQSIESCISMILTSIIDYSISKTEPYVSDLFLNPKTRLQNERVFNSILSVLNEMNNNHIDVIFKEEYVKLYFRYLDRYLFNYILHTSPGINVEIALKILMETAKTRSLIPSELKIQECFNLTGNVAKIIQLNLESFQPNELFSQINAINPQSMFEIIKKITPPLKKAIITKYQQAVLGQIKVIDIDPYASVSIDKTTLDKFLFKQN
;
A
#
# COMPACT_ATOMS: atom_id res chain seq x y z
N MET A 1 -24.59 25.15 41.55
CA MET A 1 -23.49 24.18 41.69
C MET A 1 -22.52 24.37 40.52
N PHE A 2 -21.43 25.12 40.71
CA PHE A 2 -20.51 25.50 39.63
C PHE A 2 -19.70 24.28 39.16
N ARG A 3 -19.83 23.90 37.87
CA ARG A 3 -18.96 22.90 37.25
C ARG A 3 -17.55 23.51 37.11
N ARG A 4 -16.62 23.13 37.99
CA ARG A 4 -15.18 23.41 37.81
C ARG A 4 -14.76 22.97 36.41
N LYS A 5 -14.30 23.90 35.56
CA LYS A 5 -13.59 23.58 34.32
C LYS A 5 -12.42 22.66 34.70
N ARG A 6 -12.46 21.40 34.28
CA ARG A 6 -11.31 20.50 34.40
C ARG A 6 -10.25 21.05 33.44
N ASN A 7 -9.15 21.59 33.96
CA ASN A 7 -7.99 21.96 33.15
C ASN A 7 -7.50 20.70 32.46
N ILE A 8 -7.78 20.53 31.17
CA ILE A 8 -7.35 19.37 30.38
C ILE A 8 -6.21 19.85 29.50
N VAL A 9 -5.02 19.27 29.68
CA VAL A 9 -3.83 19.62 28.90
C VAL A 9 -3.70 18.65 27.72
N LYS A 10 -3.31 19.15 26.55
CA LYS A 10 -3.13 18.36 25.32
C LYS A 10 -1.64 18.14 25.08
N TYR A 11 -1.24 16.89 24.90
CA TYR A 11 0.13 16.50 24.55
C TYR A 11 0.15 15.76 23.22
N THR A 12 1.20 15.98 22.44
CA THR A 12 1.56 15.16 21.29
C THR A 12 2.68 14.22 21.73
N PHE A 13 2.46 12.92 21.60
CA PHE A 13 3.47 11.89 21.88
C PHE A 13 3.98 11.30 20.58
N THR A 14 5.30 11.18 20.44
CA THR A 14 5.95 10.41 19.37
C THR A 14 6.65 9.22 20.00
N VAL A 15 6.31 8.01 19.55
CA VAL A 15 6.92 6.76 20.03
C VAL A 15 7.69 6.15 18.88
N GLU A 16 8.99 5.98 19.06
CA GLU A 16 9.88 5.35 18.09
C GLU A 16 10.27 3.95 18.57
N ILE A 17 9.81 2.92 17.86
CA ILE A 17 10.18 1.54 18.15
C ILE A 17 11.49 1.24 17.41
N LYS A 18 12.53 0.87 18.17
CA LYS A 18 13.82 0.48 17.61
C LYS A 18 13.80 -1.00 17.25
N ARG A 19 13.49 -1.87 18.21
CA ARG A 19 13.46 -3.32 18.02
C ARG A 19 12.63 -4.06 19.06
N VAL A 20 12.28 -5.30 18.74
CA VAL A 20 11.71 -6.28 19.66
C VAL A 20 12.71 -7.41 19.85
N ILE A 21 13.06 -7.74 21.08
CA ILE A 21 14.09 -8.74 21.44
C ILE A 21 13.47 -9.87 22.27
N GLY A 22 14.11 -11.05 22.30
CA GLY A 22 13.62 -12.21 23.08
C GLY A 22 12.49 -12.98 22.39
N VAL A 23 12.49 -12.99 21.05
CA VAL A 23 11.47 -13.60 20.18
C VAL A 23 12.02 -14.75 19.31
N LYS A 24 13.11 -15.41 19.73
CA LYS A 24 13.80 -16.51 19.03
C LYS A 24 12.88 -17.62 18.55
N LYS A 25 11.83 -17.92 19.32
CA LYS A 25 10.78 -18.91 18.98
C LYS A 25 10.15 -18.63 17.60
N TYR A 26 10.17 -17.38 17.15
CA TYR A 26 9.56 -16.91 15.91
C TYR A 26 10.56 -16.57 14.81
N GLN A 27 11.82 -17.05 14.89
CA GLN A 27 12.82 -16.89 13.84
C GLN A 27 12.24 -17.17 12.45
N GLY A 28 12.48 -16.27 11.48
CA GLY A 28 11.98 -16.40 10.11
C GLY A 28 10.50 -16.04 9.93
N ASN A 29 9.77 -15.73 10.99
CA ASN A 29 8.39 -15.24 10.91
C ASN A 29 8.34 -13.71 10.94
N THR A 30 7.25 -13.17 10.43
CA THR A 30 7.00 -11.72 10.41
C THR A 30 6.15 -11.31 11.61
N LEU A 31 6.64 -10.34 12.36
CA LEU A 31 5.91 -9.67 13.43
C LEU A 31 5.24 -8.41 12.92
N PHE A 32 4.15 -7.99 13.56
CA PHE A 32 3.63 -6.63 13.49
C PHE A 32 3.16 -6.14 14.86
N ILE A 33 3.10 -4.82 15.04
CA ILE A 33 2.70 -4.20 16.30
C ILE A 33 1.40 -3.43 16.09
N LYS A 34 0.35 -3.80 16.81
CA LYS A 34 -0.88 -3.01 16.96
C LYS A 34 -0.76 -2.18 18.22
N TRP A 35 -0.98 -0.88 18.12
CA TRP A 35 -0.99 0.02 19.27
C TRP A 35 -2.36 0.63 19.47
N TRP A 36 -2.76 0.89 20.72
CA TRP A 36 -3.97 1.67 21.01
C TRP A 36 -3.88 2.43 22.32
N ARG A 37 -4.67 3.49 22.43
CA ARG A 37 -4.73 4.34 23.63
C ARG A 37 -6.15 4.42 24.18
N GLY A 38 -6.41 3.70 25.27
CA GLY A 38 -7.72 3.62 25.91
C GLY A 38 -8.75 2.78 25.13
N SER A 39 -9.19 3.21 23.95
CA SER A 39 -10.18 2.50 23.12
C SER A 39 -9.58 1.95 21.82
N LYS A 40 -10.14 0.84 21.31
CA LYS A 40 -9.73 0.21 20.03
C LYS A 40 -9.93 1.13 18.82
N SER A 41 -10.89 2.06 18.87
CA SER A 41 -11.11 3.09 17.83
C SER A 41 -9.98 4.12 17.70
N LYS A 42 -9.05 4.15 18.66
CA LYS A 42 -7.85 5.01 18.63
C LYS A 42 -6.60 4.13 18.59
N SER A 43 -6.59 3.23 17.61
CA SER A 43 -5.53 2.27 17.36
C SER A 43 -4.86 2.49 16.01
N GLY A 44 -3.68 1.93 15.84
CA GLY A 44 -2.97 1.87 14.58
C GLY A 44 -2.10 0.62 14.53
N ALA A 45 -1.62 0.28 13.34
CA ALA A 45 -0.66 -0.81 13.14
C ALA A 45 0.65 -0.23 12.60
N LEU A 46 1.77 -0.76 13.10
CA LEU A 46 3.09 -0.48 12.55
C LEU A 46 3.42 -1.45 11.41
N LYS A 47 4.42 -1.08 10.61
CA LYS A 47 4.96 -1.92 9.53
C LYS A 47 5.34 -3.30 10.05
N ARG A 48 5.33 -4.30 9.18
CA ARG A 48 5.76 -5.66 9.47
C ARG A 48 7.30 -5.74 9.54
N SER A 49 7.83 -6.54 10.46
CA SER A 49 9.27 -6.79 10.57
C SER A 49 9.58 -8.29 10.73
N LEU A 50 10.62 -8.76 10.06
CA LEU A 50 11.07 -10.15 10.08
C LEU A 50 11.95 -10.41 11.31
N VAL A 51 11.71 -11.51 12.02
CA VAL A 51 12.57 -11.94 13.12
C VAL A 51 13.85 -12.56 12.58
N LYS A 52 14.99 -11.98 12.96
CA LYS A 52 16.34 -12.51 12.73
C LYS A 52 17.14 -12.49 14.03
N GLU A 53 17.78 -13.61 14.36
CA GLU A 53 18.74 -13.71 15.46
C GLU A 53 18.18 -13.30 16.83
N ASP A 54 16.96 -13.76 17.16
CA ASP A 54 16.24 -13.44 18.42
C ASP A 54 15.70 -11.99 18.51
N GLU A 55 15.83 -11.21 17.44
CA GLU A 55 15.30 -9.84 17.38
C GLU A 55 14.52 -9.53 16.10
N ALA A 56 13.67 -8.49 16.16
CA ALA A 56 13.00 -7.90 15.01
C ALA A 56 13.24 -6.39 15.02
N LEU A 57 13.94 -5.88 14.00
CA LEU A 57 14.29 -4.47 13.86
C LEU A 57 13.14 -3.69 13.23
N TRP A 58 12.74 -2.58 13.84
CA TRP A 58 11.60 -1.79 13.39
C TRP A 58 11.99 -0.42 12.84
N ASN A 59 12.75 0.36 13.61
CA ASN A 59 13.14 1.73 13.27
C ASN A 59 11.98 2.56 12.70
N SER A 60 10.83 2.51 13.36
CA SER A 60 9.64 3.26 12.93
C SER A 60 9.06 4.07 14.08
N SER A 61 8.58 5.27 13.78
CA SER A 61 7.88 6.11 14.74
C SER A 61 6.39 6.26 14.40
N PHE A 62 5.59 6.50 15.42
CA PHE A 62 4.21 6.93 15.28
C PHE A 62 3.91 8.04 16.27
N THR A 63 3.04 8.97 15.85
CA THR A 63 2.72 10.18 16.62
C THR A 63 1.23 10.27 16.86
N PHE A 64 0.82 10.66 18.07
CA PHE A 64 -0.59 10.84 18.39
C PHE A 64 -0.81 11.92 19.46
N ASP A 65 -1.96 12.58 19.36
CA ASP A 65 -2.40 13.57 20.34
C ASP A 65 -3.26 12.95 21.45
N THR A 66 -2.96 13.25 22.71
CA THR A 66 -3.74 12.82 23.86
C THR A 66 -4.06 13.95 24.82
N LYS A 67 -5.13 13.77 25.59
CA LYS A 67 -5.58 14.71 26.63
C LYS A 67 -5.27 14.09 27.99
N LEU A 68 -4.45 14.77 28.78
CA LEU A 68 -4.12 14.36 30.14
C LEU A 68 -4.91 15.21 31.13
N GLN A 69 -5.46 14.56 32.16
CA GLN A 69 -6.25 15.22 33.19
C GLN A 69 -5.42 15.33 34.47
N PRO A 70 -5.16 16.54 34.99
CA PRO A 70 -4.50 16.74 36.27
C PRO A 70 -5.28 16.10 37.42
N ARG A 71 -4.55 15.53 38.36
CA ARG A 71 -5.03 14.94 39.62
C ARG A 71 -4.63 15.80 40.83
N GLY A 72 -3.73 16.77 40.66
CA GLY A 72 -3.20 17.69 41.68
C GLY A 72 -2.35 18.80 41.03
N SER A 73 -1.45 19.44 41.80
CA SER A 73 -0.55 20.49 41.26
C SER A 73 0.45 19.96 40.24
N ASP A 74 0.94 18.71 40.41
CA ASP A 74 2.04 18.18 39.59
C ASP A 74 1.80 16.78 39.02
N ASP A 75 0.65 16.17 39.28
CA ASP A 75 0.34 14.80 38.84
C ASP A 75 -0.80 14.75 37.83
N PHE A 76 -0.67 13.87 36.82
CA PHE A 76 -1.72 13.53 35.88
C PHE A 76 -2.39 12.20 36.22
N LYS A 77 -3.66 12.04 35.85
CA LYS A 77 -4.32 10.72 35.88
C LYS A 77 -3.64 9.77 34.88
N PRO A 78 -3.30 8.53 35.29
CA PRO A 78 -2.67 7.54 34.43
C PRO A 78 -3.38 7.38 33.09
N LYS A 79 -2.60 7.29 32.01
CA LYS A 79 -3.13 7.12 30.66
C LYS A 79 -2.32 6.10 29.91
N GLN A 80 -2.92 4.94 29.68
CA GLN A 80 -2.23 3.81 29.09
C GLN A 80 -2.15 3.88 27.56
N LEU A 81 -0.95 3.63 27.04
CA LEU A 81 -0.68 3.17 25.69
C LEU A 81 -0.38 1.66 25.74
N VAL A 82 -1.04 0.89 24.89
CA VAL A 82 -0.82 -0.55 24.80
C VAL A 82 -0.21 -0.88 23.45
N LEU A 83 0.89 -1.61 23.45
CA LEU A 83 1.51 -2.19 22.26
C LEU A 83 1.27 -3.71 22.32
N SER A 84 0.59 -4.26 21.32
CA SER A 84 0.41 -5.69 21.17
C SER A 84 1.18 -6.17 19.95
N ILE A 85 2.09 -7.11 20.19
CA ILE A 85 2.98 -7.69 19.21
C ILE A 85 2.37 -9.01 18.77
N TYR A 86 2.20 -9.14 17.46
CA TYR A 86 1.61 -10.31 16.84
C TYR A 86 2.59 -10.94 15.87
N VAL A 87 2.51 -12.26 15.69
CA VAL A 87 3.12 -12.97 14.57
C VAL A 87 2.05 -13.28 13.53
N VAL A 88 2.36 -13.04 12.27
CA VAL A 88 1.50 -13.48 11.15
C VAL A 88 1.87 -14.93 10.83
N LYS A 89 0.93 -15.84 11.03
CA LYS A 89 0.95 -17.16 10.38
C LYS A 89 -0.02 -17.14 9.21
N THR A 90 0.14 -18.07 8.27
CA THR A 90 -0.53 -18.17 6.97
C THR A 90 -2.03 -17.81 6.93
N SER A 91 -2.78 -17.99 8.03
CA SER A 91 -4.20 -17.66 8.14
C SER A 91 -4.61 -17.02 9.48
N SER A 92 -3.68 -16.70 10.39
CA SER A 92 -4.03 -16.18 11.73
C SER A 92 -2.99 -15.25 12.34
N GLU A 93 -3.49 -14.29 13.12
CA GLU A 93 -2.66 -13.39 13.93
C GLU A 93 -2.56 -13.94 15.36
N ILE A 94 -1.36 -14.35 15.78
CA ILE A 94 -1.15 -14.86 17.14
C ILE A 94 -0.50 -13.77 17.98
N LEU A 95 -1.10 -13.43 19.13
CA LEU A 95 -0.54 -12.47 20.08
C LEU A 95 0.66 -13.10 20.79
N ILE A 96 1.86 -12.56 20.54
CA ILE A 96 3.09 -13.08 21.13
C ILE A 96 3.56 -12.29 22.35
N GLY A 97 3.12 -11.04 22.46
CA GLY A 97 3.55 -10.14 23.53
C GLY A 97 2.68 -8.90 23.65
N ARG A 98 2.53 -8.36 24.86
CA ARG A 98 1.89 -7.05 25.10
C ARG A 98 2.70 -6.20 26.06
N VAL A 99 2.87 -4.94 25.73
CA VAL A 99 3.48 -3.92 26.58
C VAL A 99 2.42 -2.88 26.94
N LYS A 100 2.32 -2.53 28.22
CA LYS A 100 1.45 -1.45 28.72
C LYS A 100 2.32 -0.34 29.30
N LEU A 101 2.17 0.87 28.75
CA LEU A 101 2.95 2.05 29.09
C LEU A 101 2.03 3.10 29.71
N ASP A 102 2.41 3.68 30.85
CA ASP A 102 1.70 4.83 31.39
C ASP A 102 2.33 6.13 30.86
N LEU A 103 1.62 6.81 29.95
CA LEU A 103 2.13 7.97 29.23
C LEU A 103 2.48 9.15 30.15
N THR A 104 1.89 9.22 31.35
CA THR A 104 2.19 10.29 32.31
C THR A 104 3.60 10.23 32.87
N GLN A 105 4.26 9.08 32.80
CA GLN A 105 5.63 8.88 33.27
C GLN A 105 6.69 9.39 32.28
N TYR A 106 6.27 9.74 31.05
CA TYR A 106 7.15 10.10 29.93
C TYR A 106 6.89 11.53 29.43
N ILE A 107 6.27 12.36 30.27
CA ILE A 107 6.15 13.80 30.03
C ILE A 107 7.53 14.42 30.22
N ASP A 108 7.95 15.29 29.30
CA ASP A 108 9.25 15.99 29.29
C ASP A 108 10.50 15.07 29.24
N MET A 109 10.33 13.80 28.89
CA MET A 109 11.45 12.91 28.57
C MET A 109 11.91 13.13 27.12
N ASN A 110 13.21 13.39 26.97
CA ASN A 110 13.87 13.49 25.66
C ASN A 110 14.91 12.37 25.51
N ASP A 111 14.83 11.67 24.36
CA ASP A 111 15.95 10.97 23.72
C ASP A 111 16.62 9.81 24.49
N LYS A 112 15.90 9.12 25.38
CA LYS A 112 16.38 7.87 26.00
C LYS A 112 15.72 6.65 25.39
N ILE A 113 16.55 5.67 24.99
CA ILE A 113 16.08 4.32 24.65
C ILE A 113 15.68 3.65 25.96
N ILE A 114 14.42 3.20 26.03
CA ILE A 114 13.86 2.52 27.18
C ILE A 114 13.43 1.12 26.74
N THR A 115 13.73 0.13 27.58
CA THR A 115 13.38 -1.27 27.34
C THR A 115 12.14 -1.64 28.14
N PHE A 116 11.12 -2.12 27.43
CA PHE A 116 9.82 -2.45 27.99
C PHE A 116 9.56 -3.96 27.92
N PRO A 117 9.54 -4.69 29.05
CA PRO A 117 9.28 -6.12 29.04
C PRO A 117 7.83 -6.43 28.68
N PHE A 118 7.60 -7.60 28.08
CA PHE A 118 6.25 -8.08 27.81
C PHE A 118 5.53 -8.36 29.13
N THR A 119 4.37 -7.73 29.30
CA THR A 119 3.48 -7.88 30.45
C THR A 119 2.53 -9.07 30.29
N GLU A 120 2.21 -9.46 29.05
CA GLU A 120 1.32 -10.57 28.69
C GLU A 120 1.81 -11.20 27.37
N GLY A 121 1.37 -12.43 27.06
CA GLY A 121 1.68 -13.13 25.80
C GLY A 121 2.57 -14.37 25.97
N GLU A 122 2.79 -15.10 24.86
CA GLU A 122 3.55 -16.36 24.88
C GLU A 122 5.06 -16.16 25.15
N CYS A 123 5.64 -15.05 24.71
CA CYS A 123 7.08 -14.78 24.86
C CYS A 123 7.40 -14.12 26.20
N LYS A 124 7.54 -14.92 27.27
CA LYS A 124 7.81 -14.42 28.64
C LYS A 124 9.11 -13.61 28.81
N LYS A 125 10.08 -13.80 27.92
CA LYS A 125 11.36 -13.06 27.92
C LYS A 125 11.41 -11.92 26.89
N GLY A 126 10.32 -11.70 26.15
CA GLY A 126 10.26 -10.70 25.10
C GLY A 126 10.25 -9.27 25.66
N GLN A 127 10.89 -8.35 24.95
CA GLN A 127 10.97 -6.94 25.33
C GLN A 127 10.91 -6.04 24.08
N VAL A 128 10.44 -4.81 24.24
CA VAL A 128 10.44 -3.76 23.19
C VAL A 128 11.40 -2.66 23.59
N GLU A 129 12.35 -2.32 22.74
CA GLU A 129 13.17 -1.12 22.90
C GLU A 129 12.57 0.04 22.10
N ALA A 130 12.28 1.15 22.79
CA ALA A 130 11.67 2.32 22.16
C ALA A 130 12.11 3.63 22.81
N CYS A 131 12.06 4.71 22.03
CA CYS A 131 12.19 6.09 22.49
C CYS A 131 10.80 6.73 22.56
N LEU A 132 10.53 7.53 23.60
CA LEU A 132 9.30 8.31 23.71
C LEU A 132 9.65 9.80 23.79
N PHE A 133 8.91 10.59 23.03
CA PHE A 133 8.99 12.05 23.02
C PHE A 133 7.61 12.60 23.31
N SER A 134 7.53 13.67 24.09
CA SER A 134 6.29 14.37 24.36
C SER A 134 6.45 15.88 24.21
N ALA A 135 5.41 16.54 23.67
CA ALA A 135 5.35 17.98 23.55
C ALA A 135 3.96 18.49 23.91
N GLU A 136 3.87 19.52 24.74
CA GLU A 136 2.59 20.18 25.03
C GLU A 136 2.10 20.97 23.82
N LYS A 137 0.83 20.80 23.44
CA LYS A 137 0.28 21.41 22.23
C LYS A 137 -0.03 22.89 22.47
N GLY A 138 0.90 23.75 22.08
CA GLY A 138 0.83 25.21 22.27
C GLY A 138 2.05 25.82 22.98
N SER A 139 3.02 25.00 23.42
CA SER A 139 4.30 25.50 23.90
C SER A 139 5.24 25.77 22.72
N THR A 140 5.79 26.97 22.65
CA THR A 140 6.97 27.26 21.80
C THR A 140 8.18 26.64 22.46
N ILE A 141 8.48 25.39 22.11
CA ILE A 141 9.76 24.77 22.44
C ILE A 141 10.49 24.46 21.14
N SER A 142 11.64 25.11 21.00
CA SER A 142 12.66 24.94 19.98
C SER A 142 13.02 23.48 19.79
N ILE A 143 12.80 22.96 18.58
CA ILE A 143 13.35 21.68 18.13
C ILE A 143 14.87 21.85 18.09
N SER A 144 15.56 21.28 19.08
CA SER A 144 17.00 21.08 19.02
C SER A 144 17.30 20.10 17.90
N THR A 145 17.97 20.61 16.87
CA THR A 145 18.56 19.89 15.75
C THR A 145 19.44 18.73 16.21
N SER A 146 19.06 17.52 15.83
CA SER A 146 19.95 16.35 15.78
C SER A 146 19.50 15.37 14.68
N LEU A 147 19.43 15.88 13.45
CA LEU A 147 19.52 15.08 12.22
C LEU A 147 20.36 15.86 11.20
N ALA A 148 21.63 16.03 11.53
CA ALA A 148 22.66 16.35 10.55
C ALA A 148 23.34 15.03 10.17
N THR A 149 22.89 14.44 9.07
CA THR A 149 23.66 13.43 8.35
C THR A 149 24.86 14.12 7.71
N ASN A 150 26.04 13.59 8.01
CA ASN A 150 27.35 13.98 7.51
C ASN A 150 27.37 14.50 6.06
N GLN A 151 27.70 15.79 5.90
CA GLN A 151 28.52 16.28 4.79
C GLN A 151 29.51 17.31 5.34
N GLN A 152 30.68 16.82 5.76
CA GLN A 152 31.87 17.68 5.87
C GLN A 152 32.38 17.94 4.44
N GLY A 153 32.24 19.18 4.01
CA GLY A 153 32.93 19.76 2.86
C GLY A 153 33.23 21.22 3.20
N LEU A 154 34.51 21.51 3.41
CA LEU A 154 35.09 22.79 3.84
C LEU A 154 34.60 24.02 3.05
N ASN A 155 34.26 25.12 3.74
CA ASN A 155 35.04 26.37 3.78
C ASN A 155 34.22 27.62 4.20
N ASN A 156 34.66 28.20 5.33
CA ASN A 156 34.92 29.62 5.61
C ASN A 156 33.87 30.77 5.47
N THR A 157 33.74 31.43 6.64
CA THR A 157 33.80 32.88 6.95
C THR A 157 32.52 33.75 6.99
N ASP A 158 32.18 34.10 8.25
CA ASP A 158 32.02 35.44 8.84
C ASP A 158 30.85 36.38 8.48
N LYS A 159 29.99 36.62 9.50
CA LYS A 159 29.60 37.91 10.15
C LYS A 159 28.17 37.83 10.70
N LYS A 160 27.93 37.78 12.01
CA LYS A 160 27.84 38.84 13.05
C LYS A 160 26.58 39.74 13.01
N ASN A 161 25.88 39.73 14.16
CA ASN A 161 25.06 40.77 14.82
C ASN A 161 23.64 41.00 14.24
N GLU A 162 22.57 41.29 15.00
CA GLU A 162 22.45 41.94 16.33
C GLU A 162 21.04 41.72 16.97
N GLU A 163 20.97 41.98 18.27
CA GLU A 163 19.85 41.82 19.23
C GLU A 163 18.76 42.92 19.14
N GLY A 164 17.59 42.72 19.81
CA GLY A 164 16.83 43.88 20.34
C GLY A 164 15.31 43.79 20.54
N ASN A 165 14.86 43.09 21.59
CA ASN A 165 13.80 43.42 22.58
C ASN A 165 12.30 43.75 22.25
N PRO A 166 11.40 43.53 23.25
CA PRO A 166 9.95 43.28 23.07
C PRO A 166 9.04 44.40 23.62
N SER A 167 7.75 44.44 23.21
CA SER A 167 6.65 44.91 24.09
C SER A 167 5.23 44.74 23.53
N LEU A 168 4.31 44.56 24.49
CA LEU A 168 2.96 45.11 24.60
C LEU A 168 1.74 44.31 24.10
N TYR A 169 1.07 43.75 25.11
CA TYR A 169 -0.34 43.37 25.18
C TYR A 169 -1.29 44.49 24.73
N SER A 170 -2.37 44.11 24.04
CA SER A 170 -3.65 44.82 24.11
C SER A 170 -4.80 43.80 24.02
N GLU A 171 -5.48 43.62 25.15
CA GLU A 171 -6.79 42.97 25.24
C GLU A 171 -7.87 43.88 24.66
N THR A 172 -8.75 43.33 23.83
CA THR A 172 -10.09 43.88 23.63
C THR A 172 -11.10 42.74 23.65
N THR A 173 -11.86 42.71 24.73
CA THR A 173 -13.07 41.90 24.94
C THR A 173 -14.19 42.38 24.02
N VAL A 174 -14.76 41.46 23.25
CA VAL A 174 -16.06 41.65 22.59
C VAL A 174 -17.04 40.66 23.21
N GLU A 175 -17.96 41.20 24.00
CA GLU A 175 -19.15 40.50 24.48
C GLU A 175 -20.07 40.18 23.30
N THR A 176 -20.49 38.92 23.17
CA THR A 176 -21.64 38.55 22.35
C THR A 176 -22.71 37.94 23.23
N SER A 177 -23.81 38.68 23.37
CA SER A 177 -25.07 38.32 24.01
C SER A 177 -25.70 37.09 23.32
N PHE A 178 -26.03 36.06 24.09
CA PHE A 178 -26.90 34.97 23.65
C PHE A 178 -28.33 35.26 24.06
N HIS A 179 -29.19 35.57 23.10
CA HIS A 179 -30.61 35.32 23.20
C HIS A 179 -31.14 34.79 21.86
N ASP A 180 -32.08 33.85 21.99
CA ASP A 180 -32.96 33.25 20.97
C ASP A 180 -32.47 31.99 20.23
N SER A 181 -32.99 30.83 20.67
CA SER A 181 -33.69 29.85 19.80
C SER A 181 -33.99 28.53 20.54
N VAL A 182 -34.99 28.54 21.42
CA VAL A 182 -35.55 27.29 22.00
C VAL A 182 -36.15 26.38 20.91
N GLY A 183 -36.52 26.94 19.74
CA GLY A 183 -36.96 26.16 18.57
C GLY A 183 -35.86 25.32 17.90
N SER A 184 -34.61 25.80 17.88
CA SER A 184 -33.46 25.09 17.26
C SER A 184 -33.07 23.83 18.04
N LEU A 185 -33.20 23.87 19.38
CA LEU A 185 -32.80 22.75 20.22
C LEU A 185 -33.72 21.53 20.05
N ASN A 186 -35.03 21.74 19.88
CA ASN A 186 -35.97 20.65 19.68
C ASN A 186 -35.83 20.01 18.29
N GLU A 187 -35.52 20.79 17.25
CA GLU A 187 -35.19 20.25 15.93
C GLU A 187 -33.88 19.45 15.94
N LEU A 188 -32.86 19.92 16.66
CA LEU A 188 -31.59 19.19 16.84
C LEU A 188 -31.75 17.91 17.66
N ILE A 189 -32.64 17.90 18.66
CA ILE A 189 -32.97 16.68 19.42
C ILE A 189 -33.69 15.68 18.53
N LYS A 190 -34.63 16.14 17.69
CA LYS A 190 -35.35 15.27 16.74
C LYS A 190 -34.39 14.68 15.70
N GLN A 191 -33.51 15.49 15.11
CA GLN A 191 -32.48 15.02 14.18
C GLN A 191 -31.50 14.03 14.84
N ARG A 192 -31.12 14.27 16.11
CA ARG A 192 -30.29 13.34 16.88
C ARG A 192 -31.00 11.99 17.06
N ASP A 193 -32.29 12.01 17.36
CA ASP A 193 -33.05 10.78 17.64
C ASP A 193 -33.36 10.00 16.35
N GLU A 194 -33.61 10.70 15.23
CA GLU A 194 -33.72 10.09 13.89
C GLU A 194 -32.37 9.47 13.46
N LEU A 195 -31.26 10.19 13.60
CA LEU A 195 -29.91 9.66 13.31
C LEU A 195 -29.52 8.49 14.21
N LYS A 196 -30.02 8.47 15.44
CA LYS A 196 -29.77 7.36 16.36
C LYS A 196 -30.54 6.11 15.94
N LEU A 197 -31.79 6.28 15.51
CA LEU A 197 -32.59 5.18 14.99
C LEU A 197 -31.99 4.61 13.69
N GLU A 198 -31.56 5.48 12.79
CA GLU A 198 -30.85 5.09 11.56
C GLU A 198 -29.49 4.43 11.85
N PHE A 199 -28.79 4.83 12.91
CA PHE A 199 -27.56 4.17 13.35
C PHE A 199 -27.82 2.78 13.91
N ASP A 200 -28.87 2.63 14.73
CA ASP A 200 -29.26 1.35 15.31
C ASP A 200 -29.74 0.37 14.21
N GLU A 201 -30.49 0.85 13.21
CA GLU A 201 -30.89 0.07 12.02
C GLU A 201 -29.69 -0.36 11.15
N ASN A 202 -28.74 0.56 10.89
CA ASN A 202 -27.52 0.25 10.16
C ASN A 202 -26.58 -0.70 10.93
N GLU A 203 -26.57 -0.65 12.28
CA GLU A 203 -25.80 -1.58 13.11
C GLU A 203 -26.40 -2.98 13.05
N GLU A 204 -27.73 -3.09 12.98
CA GLU A 204 -28.44 -4.36 12.78
C GLU A 204 -28.23 -4.92 11.36
N GLU A 205 -28.30 -4.09 10.31
CA GLU A 205 -27.99 -4.50 8.93
C GLU A 205 -26.52 -4.88 8.75
N TYR A 206 -25.59 -4.16 9.38
CA TYR A 206 -24.17 -4.50 9.41
C TYR A 206 -23.91 -5.82 10.16
N GLY A 207 -24.65 -6.07 11.25
CA GLY A 207 -24.63 -7.35 11.96
C GLY A 207 -25.08 -8.50 11.06
N GLN A 208 -26.20 -8.33 10.35
CA GLN A 208 -26.72 -9.31 9.39
C GLN A 208 -25.73 -9.57 8.24
N LEU A 209 -25.10 -8.53 7.70
CA LEU A 209 -24.05 -8.65 6.69
C LEU A 209 -22.80 -9.33 7.22
N CYS A 210 -22.42 -9.13 8.49
CA CYS A 210 -21.30 -9.85 9.09
C CYS A 210 -21.64 -11.32 9.28
N ASP A 211 -22.86 -11.65 9.71
CA ASP A 211 -23.33 -13.04 9.83
C ASP A 211 -23.43 -13.72 8.45
N GLU A 212 -23.80 -12.97 7.40
CA GLU A 212 -23.84 -13.44 6.02
C GLU A 212 -22.43 -13.63 5.44
N ILE A 213 -21.49 -12.71 5.75
CA ILE A 213 -20.07 -12.88 5.44
C ILE A 213 -19.50 -14.08 6.17
N ASP A 214 -19.78 -14.26 7.46
CA ASP A 214 -19.29 -15.42 8.24
C ASP A 214 -19.89 -16.73 7.72
N ASN A 215 -21.17 -16.73 7.30
CA ASN A 215 -21.78 -17.89 6.63
C ASN A 215 -21.16 -18.15 5.25
N LEU A 216 -20.92 -17.12 4.44
CA LEU A 216 -20.25 -17.26 3.15
C LEU A 216 -18.79 -17.69 3.33
N GLN A 217 -18.11 -17.21 4.37
CA GLN A 217 -16.76 -17.60 4.74
C GLN A 217 -16.74 -19.05 5.20
N THR A 218 -17.74 -19.48 5.97
CA THR A 218 -17.93 -20.88 6.38
C THR A 218 -18.25 -21.76 5.17
N GLN A 219 -19.07 -21.30 4.21
CA GLN A 219 -19.32 -21.99 2.95
C GLN A 219 -18.07 -22.05 2.06
N ILE A 220 -17.27 -20.98 2.02
CA ILE A 220 -15.96 -20.94 1.33
C ILE A 220 -14.96 -21.85 2.03
N ASP A 221 -14.98 -21.95 3.35
CA ASP A 221 -14.14 -22.84 4.12
C ASP A 221 -14.63 -24.29 3.99
N GLU A 222 -15.92 -24.54 3.83
CA GLU A 222 -16.48 -25.87 3.52
C GLU A 222 -16.23 -26.27 2.05
N LEU A 223 -16.26 -25.32 1.10
CA LEU A 223 -15.85 -25.51 -0.29
C LEU A 223 -14.32 -25.62 -0.43
N GLY A 224 -13.58 -24.91 0.41
CA GLY A 224 -12.12 -24.87 0.47
C GLY A 224 -11.53 -26.05 1.23
N ASN A 225 -12.25 -26.59 2.21
CA ASN A 225 -11.94 -27.89 2.85
C ASN A 225 -12.28 -29.07 1.94
N ASN A 226 -12.98 -28.84 0.82
CA ASN A 226 -13.08 -29.77 -0.30
C ASN A 226 -12.03 -29.50 -1.41
N ILE A 227 -11.10 -28.57 -1.19
CA ILE A 227 -9.84 -28.47 -1.94
C ILE A 227 -8.72 -28.84 -0.97
N PRO A 228 -8.31 -30.11 -0.91
CA PRO A 228 -7.41 -30.58 0.11
C PRO A 228 -6.03 -29.91 -0.03
N PHE A 229 -5.68 -29.06 0.94
CA PHE A 229 -4.28 -28.69 1.24
C PHE A 229 -3.51 -29.85 1.93
N ASP A 230 -4.10 -31.04 2.02
CA ASP A 230 -3.47 -32.27 2.49
C ASP A 230 -2.77 -33.09 1.37
N ASN A 231 -2.78 -32.64 0.11
CA ASN A 231 -2.17 -33.39 -1.01
C ASN A 231 -0.68 -33.09 -1.28
N VAL A 232 0.13 -32.79 -0.26
CA VAL A 232 1.60 -32.90 -0.42
C VAL A 232 2.05 -34.37 -0.48
N SER A 233 1.16 -35.31 -0.12
CA SER A 233 1.37 -36.76 -0.17
C SER A 233 1.36 -37.38 -1.57
N CYS A 234 1.04 -36.61 -2.63
CA CYS A 234 0.89 -37.13 -3.99
C CYS A 234 1.98 -36.66 -4.98
N LEU A 235 2.95 -35.84 -4.55
CA LEU A 235 4.02 -35.37 -5.46
C LEU A 235 5.13 -36.41 -5.59
N SER A 236 5.53 -36.72 -6.83
CA SER A 236 6.69 -37.55 -7.09
C SER A 236 7.97 -36.88 -6.54
N PRO A 237 8.95 -37.64 -6.00
CA PRO A 237 10.23 -37.09 -5.55
C PRO A 237 10.95 -36.27 -6.63
N SER A 238 10.77 -36.63 -7.90
CA SER A 238 11.26 -35.87 -9.05
C SER A 238 10.63 -34.48 -9.16
N SER A 239 9.31 -34.39 -9.02
CA SER A 239 8.58 -33.12 -9.02
C SER A 239 9.03 -32.21 -7.88
N TYR A 240 9.27 -32.78 -6.69
CA TYR A 240 9.79 -32.02 -5.56
C TYR A 240 11.20 -31.50 -5.83
N ASN A 241 12.13 -32.37 -6.25
CA ASN A 241 13.50 -31.96 -6.55
C ASN A 241 13.56 -30.90 -7.65
N PHE A 242 12.72 -31.02 -8.68
CA PHE A 242 12.62 -30.01 -9.73
C PHE A 242 12.19 -28.65 -9.15
N LEU A 243 11.11 -28.59 -8.37
CA LEU A 243 10.59 -27.34 -7.80
C LEU A 243 11.61 -26.66 -6.87
N PHE A 244 12.33 -27.44 -6.07
CA PHE A 244 13.31 -26.88 -5.14
C PHE A 244 14.63 -26.53 -5.83
N GLU A 245 15.25 -27.46 -6.54
CA GLU A 245 16.59 -27.26 -7.11
C GLU A 245 16.59 -26.40 -8.37
N LYS A 246 15.60 -26.59 -9.27
CA LYS A 246 15.56 -25.94 -10.59
C LYS A 246 14.74 -24.66 -10.63
N VAL A 247 13.80 -24.47 -9.71
CA VAL A 247 12.93 -23.28 -9.66
C VAL A 247 13.27 -22.39 -8.46
N LEU A 248 13.17 -22.91 -7.23
CA LEU A 248 13.38 -22.10 -6.01
C LEU A 248 14.82 -21.61 -5.87
N PHE A 249 15.80 -22.49 -6.06
CA PHE A 249 17.22 -22.15 -5.94
C PHE A 249 17.86 -21.67 -7.25
N ASN A 250 17.06 -21.45 -8.28
CA ASN A 250 17.60 -20.91 -9.53
C ASN A 250 18.04 -19.46 -9.35
N THR A 251 19.34 -19.27 -9.29
CA THR A 251 20.00 -17.97 -9.17
C THR A 251 20.49 -17.44 -10.52
N ASN A 252 20.39 -18.25 -11.58
CA ASN A 252 20.88 -17.94 -12.90
C ASN A 252 19.75 -17.36 -13.77
N LEU A 253 19.80 -16.05 -13.99
CA LEU A 253 18.88 -15.31 -14.87
C LEU A 253 19.31 -15.45 -16.33
N LYS A 254 19.29 -16.67 -16.87
CA LYS A 254 19.81 -16.98 -18.22
C LYS A 254 18.74 -16.91 -19.30
N PHE A 255 19.17 -16.46 -20.47
CA PHE A 255 18.37 -16.45 -21.69
C PHE A 255 18.99 -17.39 -22.74
N ILE A 256 18.13 -18.09 -23.49
CA ILE A 256 18.45 -18.85 -24.70
C ILE A 256 17.66 -18.21 -25.83
N GLU A 257 18.35 -17.64 -26.83
CA GLU A 257 17.71 -16.99 -28.00
C GLU A 257 16.59 -16.02 -27.59
N ASP A 258 16.91 -15.10 -26.66
CA ASP A 258 16.01 -14.09 -26.08
C ASP A 258 14.83 -14.63 -25.25
N GLN A 259 14.81 -15.92 -24.93
CA GLN A 259 13.81 -16.53 -24.06
C GLN A 259 14.41 -16.94 -22.72
N PRO A 260 13.75 -16.66 -21.58
CA PRO A 260 14.20 -17.16 -20.29
C PRO A 260 14.29 -18.68 -20.31
N GLU A 261 15.48 -19.22 -20.04
CA GLU A 261 15.75 -20.68 -20.07
C GLU A 261 14.73 -21.43 -19.22
N ILE A 262 14.39 -20.86 -18.05
CA ILE A 262 13.45 -21.45 -17.13
C ILE A 262 12.01 -21.51 -17.68
N ALA A 263 11.60 -20.60 -18.59
CA ALA A 263 10.26 -20.66 -19.19
C ALA A 263 10.10 -21.91 -20.06
N ILE A 264 11.14 -22.28 -20.83
CA ILE A 264 11.17 -23.49 -21.66
C ILE A 264 11.11 -24.72 -20.78
N ILE A 265 11.93 -24.76 -19.72
CA ILE A 265 11.98 -25.86 -18.76
C ILE A 265 10.61 -26.05 -18.08
N LEU A 266 9.95 -24.97 -17.66
CA LEU A 266 8.62 -25.02 -17.06
C LEU A 266 7.56 -25.46 -18.07
N PHE A 267 7.61 -24.97 -19.30
CA PHE A 267 6.67 -25.36 -20.35
C PHE A 267 6.75 -26.86 -20.64
N ASN A 268 7.94 -27.39 -20.91
CA ASN A 268 8.12 -28.82 -21.19
C ASN A 268 7.62 -29.66 -20.01
N ARG A 269 7.89 -29.23 -18.77
CA ARG A 269 7.42 -29.94 -17.59
C ARG A 269 5.90 -29.95 -17.46
N ILE A 270 5.21 -28.84 -17.77
CA ILE A 270 3.75 -28.72 -17.71
C ILE A 270 3.09 -29.43 -18.90
N HIS A 271 3.68 -29.35 -20.09
CA HIS A 271 3.13 -29.89 -21.31
C HIS A 271 3.31 -31.42 -21.39
N ASP A 272 4.51 -31.92 -21.09
CA ASP A 272 4.88 -33.33 -21.28
C ASP A 272 4.76 -34.16 -19.98
N GLY A 273 4.64 -33.53 -18.81
CA GLY A 273 4.52 -34.21 -17.52
C GLY A 273 5.80 -34.93 -17.07
N ASP A 274 5.65 -36.09 -16.40
CA ASP A 274 6.76 -36.94 -15.92
C ASP A 274 7.40 -37.83 -17.00
N GLU A 275 6.89 -37.83 -18.25
CA GLU A 275 7.39 -38.71 -19.33
C GLU A 275 8.85 -38.45 -19.70
N ILE A 276 9.35 -37.22 -19.52
CA ILE A 276 10.75 -36.87 -19.80
C ILE A 276 11.73 -37.60 -18.86
N ILE A 277 11.31 -37.99 -17.65
CA ILE A 277 12.19 -38.65 -16.67
C ILE A 277 12.42 -40.12 -17.02
N LYS A 278 11.48 -40.77 -17.74
CA LYS A 278 11.66 -42.16 -18.18
C LYS A 278 12.73 -42.29 -19.27
N GLN A 279 12.91 -41.28 -20.12
CA GLN A 279 13.91 -41.33 -21.20
C GLN A 279 15.35 -41.12 -20.70
N GLU A 280 15.56 -40.50 -19.53
CA GLU A 280 16.91 -40.41 -18.93
C GLU A 280 17.29 -41.65 -18.10
N SER A 281 16.32 -42.44 -17.63
CA SER A 281 16.58 -43.67 -16.87
C SER A 281 16.80 -44.92 -17.73
N ASP A 282 16.30 -44.95 -18.96
CA ASP A 282 16.33 -46.15 -19.82
C ASP A 282 17.62 -46.30 -20.64
N GLY A 283 18.67 -45.52 -20.32
CA GLY A 283 19.98 -45.58 -20.95
C GLY A 283 20.88 -46.74 -20.50
N LEU A 284 20.41 -47.66 -19.64
CA LEU A 284 21.20 -48.80 -19.14
C LEU A 284 20.38 -50.11 -19.14
N ASP A 285 20.60 -50.87 -20.21
CA ASP A 285 20.57 -52.33 -20.34
C ASP A 285 19.27 -53.14 -20.15
N GLN A 286 18.93 -53.79 -21.28
CA GLN A 286 18.43 -55.17 -21.48
C GLN A 286 16.91 -55.44 -21.56
N GLN A 287 16.51 -55.73 -22.81
CA GLN A 287 15.73 -56.90 -23.28
C GLN A 287 14.93 -57.65 -22.21
N ASN A 288 13.60 -57.65 -22.34
CA ASN A 288 12.80 -58.90 -22.34
C ASN A 288 11.38 -58.70 -22.89
N GLU A 289 11.08 -59.57 -23.85
CA GLU A 289 9.81 -60.22 -24.22
C GLU A 289 8.51 -59.42 -24.37
N MET A 290 7.95 -59.55 -25.58
CA MET A 290 6.57 -59.23 -25.95
C MET A 290 5.57 -59.96 -25.05
N ILE A 291 4.64 -59.20 -24.47
CA ILE A 291 3.29 -59.68 -24.16
C ILE A 291 2.32 -58.70 -24.83
N GLU A 292 1.71 -59.16 -25.92
CA GLU A 292 0.50 -58.56 -26.49
C GLU A 292 -0.66 -58.74 -25.52
N GLY A 293 -1.42 -57.66 -25.30
CA GLY A 293 -2.73 -57.71 -24.66
C GLY A 293 -2.80 -56.95 -23.33
N ASP A 294 -2.98 -55.64 -23.41
CA ASP A 294 -4.20 -55.00 -22.91
C ASP A 294 -4.18 -53.51 -23.27
N ASN A 295 -5.34 -53.01 -23.70
CA ASN A 295 -5.58 -51.60 -23.95
C ASN A 295 -5.43 -50.84 -22.62
N LEU A 296 -4.22 -50.35 -22.33
CA LEU A 296 -4.04 -49.29 -21.36
C LEU A 296 -4.57 -48.00 -22.01
N GLU A 297 -5.82 -47.66 -21.71
CA GLU A 297 -6.18 -46.25 -21.59
C GLU A 297 -5.21 -45.66 -20.56
N GLU A 298 -4.10 -45.07 -21.03
CA GLU A 298 -3.23 -44.24 -20.20
C GLU A 298 -4.07 -43.06 -19.70
N GLY A 299 -4.65 -43.27 -18.52
CA GLY A 299 -5.44 -42.31 -17.80
C GLY A 299 -4.54 -41.18 -17.34
N TYR A 300 -4.70 -40.03 -17.97
CA TYR A 300 -4.16 -38.76 -17.49
C TYR A 300 -4.64 -38.52 -16.04
N ASP A 301 -3.70 -38.33 -15.12
CA ASP A 301 -3.97 -38.26 -13.68
C ASP A 301 -3.93 -36.82 -13.17
N ASP A 302 -5.10 -36.16 -13.23
CA ASP A 302 -5.33 -34.84 -12.64
C ASP A 302 -4.95 -34.75 -11.15
N THR A 303 -4.82 -35.88 -10.44
CA THR A 303 -4.49 -35.90 -9.01
C THR A 303 -3.03 -35.58 -8.70
N VAL A 304 -2.13 -35.62 -9.70
CA VAL A 304 -0.69 -35.32 -9.55
C VAL A 304 -0.31 -33.97 -10.17
N ASP A 305 -0.80 -33.67 -11.38
CA ASP A 305 -0.39 -32.49 -12.14
C ASP A 305 -0.97 -31.18 -11.58
N ILE A 306 -2.21 -31.20 -11.08
CA ILE A 306 -2.86 -30.02 -10.49
C ILE A 306 -2.15 -29.57 -9.21
N PRO A 307 -1.82 -30.45 -8.25
CA PRO A 307 -1.01 -30.07 -7.08
C PRO A 307 0.38 -29.54 -7.46
N PHE A 308 1.03 -30.11 -8.48
CA PHE A 308 2.34 -29.62 -8.96
C PHE A 308 2.25 -28.18 -9.46
N VAL A 309 1.30 -27.89 -10.36
CA VAL A 309 1.08 -26.54 -10.90
C VAL A 309 0.77 -25.55 -9.79
N SER A 310 -0.09 -25.94 -8.84
CA SER A 310 -0.45 -25.09 -7.69
C SER A 310 0.78 -24.76 -6.84
N LEU A 311 1.62 -25.75 -6.54
CA LEU A 311 2.85 -25.55 -5.76
C LEU A 311 3.90 -24.74 -6.54
N LEU A 312 4.03 -24.97 -7.85
CA LEU A 312 4.92 -24.20 -8.72
C LEU A 312 4.60 -22.71 -8.64
N PHE A 313 3.34 -22.32 -8.86
CA PHE A 313 2.95 -20.91 -8.82
C PHE A 313 3.00 -20.34 -7.40
N ALA A 314 2.78 -21.16 -6.36
CA ALA A 314 3.04 -20.74 -4.98
C ALA A 314 4.53 -20.41 -4.74
N ILE A 315 5.44 -21.24 -5.27
CA ILE A 315 6.89 -21.01 -5.18
C ILE A 315 7.29 -19.75 -5.95
N ILE A 316 6.85 -19.60 -7.21
CA ILE A 316 7.14 -18.40 -8.01
C ILE A 316 6.61 -17.16 -7.29
N ASN A 317 5.40 -17.22 -6.72
CA ASN A 317 4.86 -16.12 -5.94
C ASN A 317 5.72 -15.81 -4.71
N GLY A 318 6.24 -16.83 -4.04
CA GLY A 318 7.20 -16.71 -2.95
C GLY A 318 8.50 -16.01 -3.40
N ILE A 319 9.07 -16.41 -4.54
CA ILE A 319 10.29 -15.80 -5.10
C ILE A 319 10.07 -14.33 -5.42
N VAL A 320 8.94 -13.98 -6.03
CA VAL A 320 8.59 -12.58 -6.37
C VAL A 320 8.50 -11.74 -5.09
N ARG A 321 7.82 -12.23 -4.04
CA ARG A 321 7.72 -11.55 -2.75
C ARG A 321 9.09 -11.40 -2.06
N LEU A 322 9.95 -12.42 -2.15
CA LEU A 322 11.29 -12.43 -1.56
C LEU A 322 12.33 -11.67 -2.39
N SER A 323 12.01 -11.26 -3.61
CA SER A 323 12.93 -10.53 -4.50
C SER A 323 13.28 -9.12 -4.01
N SER A 324 12.77 -8.69 -2.85
CA SER A 324 13.12 -7.42 -2.17
C SER A 324 12.91 -6.16 -3.03
N GLY A 325 12.03 -6.26 -4.03
CA GLY A 325 11.81 -5.18 -5.00
C GLY A 325 12.95 -5.01 -6.01
N SER A 326 13.84 -6.00 -6.21
CA SER A 326 14.88 -5.92 -7.24
C SER A 326 14.24 -5.88 -8.64
N PRO A 327 14.38 -4.77 -9.41
CA PRO A 327 13.76 -4.64 -10.72
C PRO A 327 14.22 -5.72 -11.71
N THR A 328 15.51 -6.05 -11.71
CA THR A 328 16.09 -7.08 -12.57
C THR A 328 15.42 -8.44 -12.34
N ARG A 329 15.29 -8.88 -11.08
CA ARG A 329 14.67 -10.18 -10.76
C ARG A 329 13.19 -10.20 -11.10
N LEU A 330 12.47 -9.12 -10.79
CA LEU A 330 11.06 -9.00 -11.09
C LEU A 330 10.80 -9.00 -12.60
N CYS A 331 11.60 -8.28 -13.38
CA CYS A 331 11.49 -8.24 -14.84
C CYS A 331 11.84 -9.60 -15.48
N TYR A 332 12.84 -10.31 -14.96
CA TYR A 332 13.15 -11.67 -15.41
C TYR A 332 11.97 -12.63 -15.20
N TRP A 333 11.37 -12.62 -14.00
CA TRP A 333 10.21 -13.46 -13.70
C TRP A 333 8.97 -13.04 -14.50
N LEU A 334 8.78 -11.75 -14.74
CA LEU A 334 7.72 -11.27 -15.63
C LEU A 334 7.90 -11.82 -17.05
N SER A 335 9.11 -11.69 -17.62
CA SER A 335 9.45 -12.24 -18.93
C SER A 335 9.22 -13.75 -18.99
N THR A 336 9.65 -14.46 -17.95
CA THR A 336 9.46 -15.92 -17.82
C THR A 336 7.99 -16.31 -17.87
N ILE A 337 7.16 -15.68 -17.04
CA ILE A 337 5.74 -16.01 -16.92
C ILE A 337 4.97 -15.60 -18.18
N LEU A 338 5.31 -14.47 -18.81
CA LEU A 338 4.71 -14.06 -20.09
C LEU A 338 5.04 -15.04 -21.21
N ARG A 339 6.28 -15.54 -21.26
CA ARG A 339 6.68 -16.53 -22.24
C ARG A 339 5.96 -17.85 -22.02
N LEU A 340 5.88 -18.29 -20.76
CA LEU A 340 5.13 -19.50 -20.37
C LEU A 340 3.65 -19.36 -20.74
N TYR A 341 3.03 -18.20 -20.51
CA TYR A 341 1.65 -17.91 -20.89
C TYR A 341 1.43 -18.10 -22.39
N ALA A 342 2.29 -17.52 -23.22
CA ALA A 342 2.21 -17.64 -24.67
C ALA A 342 2.38 -19.09 -25.13
N MET A 343 3.37 -19.81 -24.59
CA MET A 343 3.61 -21.22 -24.95
C MET A 343 2.42 -22.11 -24.58
N ILE A 344 1.85 -21.96 -23.38
CA ILE A 344 0.67 -22.71 -22.95
C ILE A 344 -0.56 -22.35 -23.80
N HIS A 345 -0.74 -21.08 -24.14
CA HIS A 345 -1.89 -20.68 -24.97
C HIS A 345 -1.77 -21.18 -26.41
N LEU A 346 -0.56 -21.21 -26.98
CA LEU A 346 -0.31 -21.68 -28.36
C LEU A 346 -0.23 -23.21 -28.47
N ALA A 347 0.07 -23.90 -27.38
CA ALA A 347 0.15 -25.35 -27.35
C ALA A 347 -1.23 -25.98 -27.59
N ARG A 348 -1.28 -26.99 -28.47
CA ARG A 348 -2.46 -27.84 -28.65
C ARG A 348 -2.47 -28.87 -27.54
N PHE A 349 -3.01 -28.50 -26.37
CA PHE A 349 -3.26 -29.46 -25.31
C PHE A 349 -4.20 -30.57 -25.79
N ASP A 350 -3.92 -31.81 -25.38
CA ASP A 350 -4.87 -32.91 -25.51
C ASP A 350 -6.21 -32.47 -24.87
N PRO A 351 -7.38 -32.72 -25.50
CA PRO A 351 -8.68 -32.43 -24.91
C PRO A 351 -8.84 -32.91 -23.46
N LYS A 352 -8.16 -34.00 -23.07
CA LYS A 352 -8.12 -34.53 -21.71
C LYS A 352 -7.39 -33.61 -20.70
N ARG A 353 -6.47 -32.77 -21.16
CA ARG A 353 -5.68 -31.81 -20.34
C ARG A 353 -6.23 -30.38 -20.34
N LYS A 354 -7.44 -30.17 -20.89
CA LYS A 354 -8.06 -28.84 -20.99
C LYS A 354 -8.19 -28.15 -19.64
N ARG A 355 -8.60 -28.89 -18.60
CA ARG A 355 -8.78 -28.36 -17.24
C ARG A 355 -7.46 -27.87 -16.64
N LEU A 356 -6.37 -28.63 -16.80
CA LEU A 356 -5.05 -28.22 -16.34
C LEU A 356 -4.55 -26.97 -17.06
N SER A 357 -4.76 -26.90 -18.39
CA SER A 357 -4.41 -25.71 -19.19
C SER A 357 -5.15 -24.46 -18.70
N GLU A 358 -6.47 -24.55 -18.46
CA GLU A 358 -7.27 -23.45 -17.92
C GLU A 358 -6.80 -23.02 -16.51
N MET A 359 -6.49 -23.97 -15.62
CA MET A 359 -5.95 -23.68 -14.29
C MET A 359 -4.56 -23.04 -14.35
N CYS A 360 -3.69 -23.51 -15.24
CA CYS A 360 -2.38 -22.91 -15.51
C CYS A 360 -2.53 -21.46 -15.97
N GLN A 361 -3.41 -21.20 -16.94
CA GLN A 361 -3.66 -19.85 -17.46
C GLN A 361 -4.12 -18.89 -16.35
N GLN A 362 -5.10 -19.29 -15.54
CA GLN A 362 -5.56 -18.46 -14.41
C GLN A 362 -4.46 -18.17 -13.39
N SER A 363 -3.66 -19.19 -13.07
CA SER A 363 -2.53 -19.06 -12.14
C SER A 363 -1.46 -18.12 -12.69
N ILE A 364 -1.19 -18.19 -13.99
CA ILE A 364 -0.26 -17.31 -14.69
C ILE A 364 -0.76 -15.87 -14.68
N GLU A 365 -2.01 -15.61 -15.06
CA GLU A 365 -2.59 -14.26 -15.09
C GLU A 365 -2.51 -13.57 -13.71
N SER A 366 -2.78 -14.34 -12.65
CA SER A 366 -2.60 -13.89 -11.26
C SER A 366 -1.14 -13.55 -10.95
N CYS A 367 -0.20 -14.41 -11.37
CA CYS A 367 1.24 -14.16 -11.19
C CYS A 367 1.72 -12.91 -11.94
N ILE A 368 1.29 -12.70 -13.20
CA ILE A 368 1.65 -11.51 -13.99
C ILE A 368 1.18 -10.24 -13.26
N SER A 369 -0.08 -10.24 -12.79
CA SER A 369 -0.65 -9.11 -12.05
C SER A 369 0.13 -8.81 -10.77
N MET A 370 0.50 -9.84 -10.01
CA MET A 370 1.27 -9.70 -8.79
C MET A 370 2.71 -9.19 -9.05
N ILE A 371 3.37 -9.69 -10.09
CA ILE A 371 4.71 -9.23 -10.49
C ILE A 371 4.67 -7.77 -10.91
N LEU A 372 3.73 -7.37 -11.78
CA LEU A 372 3.56 -5.97 -12.19
C LEU A 372 3.27 -5.06 -11.00
N THR A 373 2.40 -5.48 -10.09
CA THR A 373 2.13 -4.74 -8.85
C THR A 373 3.42 -4.53 -8.04
N SER A 374 4.23 -5.59 -7.88
CA SER A 374 5.50 -5.52 -7.16
C SER A 374 6.51 -4.57 -7.81
N ILE A 375 6.54 -4.51 -9.15
CA ILE A 375 7.38 -3.58 -9.92
C ILE A 375 6.90 -2.12 -9.75
N ILE A 376 5.58 -1.92 -9.74
CA ILE A 376 4.96 -0.61 -9.50
C ILE A 376 5.26 -0.15 -8.08
N ASP A 377 5.07 -1.00 -7.08
CA ASP A 377 5.36 -0.70 -5.67
C ASP A 377 6.83 -0.32 -5.45
N TYR A 378 7.76 -1.01 -6.11
CA TYR A 378 9.17 -0.60 -6.10
C TYR A 378 9.33 0.84 -6.56
N SER A 379 8.72 1.20 -7.69
CA SER A 379 8.84 2.52 -8.30
C SER A 379 8.22 3.60 -7.41
N ILE A 380 7.01 3.33 -6.89
CA ILE A 380 6.27 4.19 -5.95
C ILE A 380 7.11 4.46 -4.70
N SER A 381 7.69 3.42 -4.08
CA SER A 381 8.46 3.55 -2.84
C SER A 381 9.65 4.51 -2.96
N LYS A 382 10.17 4.72 -4.17
CA LYS A 382 11.28 5.64 -4.47
C LYS A 382 10.80 7.04 -4.82
N THR A 383 9.61 7.18 -5.41
CA THR A 383 9.12 8.45 -5.94
C THR A 383 8.19 9.16 -4.97
N GLU A 384 7.28 8.45 -4.30
CA GLU A 384 6.22 8.99 -3.44
C GLU A 384 6.72 10.03 -2.42
N PRO A 385 7.87 9.84 -1.72
CA PRO A 385 8.35 10.80 -0.73
C PRO A 385 8.66 12.20 -1.28
N TYR A 386 8.86 12.33 -2.60
CA TYR A 386 9.31 13.55 -3.26
C TYR A 386 8.26 14.16 -4.19
N VAL A 387 7.23 13.40 -4.56
CA VAL A 387 6.26 13.79 -5.60
C VAL A 387 5.43 15.01 -5.18
N SER A 388 4.98 15.11 -3.93
CA SER A 388 4.22 16.28 -3.48
C SER A 388 5.07 17.56 -3.49
N ASP A 389 6.32 17.51 -3.03
CA ASP A 389 7.23 18.67 -3.08
C ASP A 389 7.54 19.07 -4.52
N LEU A 390 7.83 18.10 -5.39
CA LEU A 390 8.14 18.33 -6.80
C LEU A 390 7.02 19.09 -7.53
N PHE A 391 5.76 18.69 -7.31
CA PHE A 391 4.60 19.24 -8.03
C PHE A 391 3.96 20.45 -7.34
N LEU A 392 4.03 20.54 -6.00
CA LEU A 392 3.26 21.52 -5.24
C LEU A 392 4.10 22.60 -4.55
N ASN A 393 5.44 22.46 -4.50
CA ASN A 393 6.32 23.48 -3.94
C ASN A 393 7.02 24.27 -5.07
N PRO A 394 6.62 25.53 -5.34
CA PRO A 394 7.24 26.33 -6.39
C PRO A 394 8.74 26.58 -6.18
N LYS A 395 9.22 26.48 -4.93
CA LYS A 395 10.62 26.69 -4.55
C LYS A 395 11.47 25.42 -4.66
N THR A 396 10.88 24.28 -4.97
CA THR A 396 11.62 23.02 -5.08
C THR A 396 12.70 23.10 -6.16
N ARG A 397 13.86 22.53 -5.87
CA ARG A 397 14.97 22.35 -6.83
C ARG A 397 15.06 20.92 -7.34
N LEU A 398 14.12 20.07 -6.96
CA LEU A 398 14.07 18.69 -7.44
C LEU A 398 13.86 18.67 -8.96
N GLN A 399 14.60 17.79 -9.62
CA GLN A 399 14.51 17.56 -11.06
C GLN A 399 13.66 16.30 -11.29
N ASN A 400 12.75 16.34 -12.26
CA ASN A 400 11.88 15.20 -12.57
C ASN A 400 12.68 13.95 -12.89
N GLU A 401 13.76 14.09 -13.65
CA GLU A 401 14.65 12.99 -14.02
C GLU A 401 15.12 12.25 -12.76
N ARG A 402 15.56 12.99 -11.74
CA ARG A 402 16.06 12.39 -10.49
C ARG A 402 14.97 11.68 -9.71
N VAL A 403 13.78 12.27 -9.64
CA VAL A 403 12.64 11.69 -8.91
C VAL A 403 12.13 10.44 -9.62
N PHE A 404 12.06 10.47 -10.96
CA PHE A 404 11.50 9.41 -11.79
C PHE A 404 12.54 8.44 -12.37
N ASN A 405 13.80 8.52 -11.92
CA ASN A 405 14.87 7.59 -12.30
C ASN A 405 14.52 6.12 -12.01
N SER A 406 13.72 5.85 -10.98
CA SER A 406 13.27 4.47 -10.67
C SER A 406 12.44 3.87 -11.81
N ILE A 407 11.58 4.67 -12.46
CA ILE A 407 10.78 4.24 -13.61
C ILE A 407 11.69 3.92 -14.79
N LEU A 408 12.62 4.82 -15.10
CA LEU A 408 13.56 4.63 -16.21
C LEU A 408 14.44 3.40 -15.98
N SER A 409 14.86 3.16 -14.74
CA SER A 409 15.58 1.96 -14.35
C SER A 409 14.75 0.71 -14.58
N VAL A 410 13.47 0.70 -14.19
CA VAL A 410 12.57 -0.43 -14.44
C VAL A 410 12.38 -0.66 -15.94
N LEU A 411 12.11 0.40 -16.72
CA LEU A 411 11.95 0.29 -18.18
C LEU A 411 13.20 -0.25 -18.85
N ASN A 412 14.39 0.14 -18.37
CA ASN A 412 15.65 -0.42 -18.84
C ASN A 412 15.76 -1.91 -18.52
N GLU A 413 15.38 -2.33 -17.31
CA GLU A 413 15.35 -3.76 -16.97
C GLU A 413 14.30 -4.53 -17.78
N MET A 414 13.14 -3.94 -18.07
CA MET A 414 12.15 -4.53 -18.97
C MET A 414 12.70 -4.70 -20.40
N ASN A 415 13.50 -3.75 -20.88
CA ASN A 415 14.21 -3.87 -22.16
C ASN A 415 15.26 -4.98 -22.13
N ASN A 416 16.10 -5.01 -21.08
CA ASN A 416 17.14 -6.04 -20.91
C ASN A 416 16.57 -7.46 -20.77
N ASN A 417 15.34 -7.60 -20.30
CA ASN A 417 14.65 -8.88 -20.16
C ASN A 417 13.65 -9.16 -21.32
N HIS A 418 13.76 -8.42 -22.43
CA HIS A 418 12.98 -8.63 -23.65
C HIS A 418 11.46 -8.60 -23.45
N ILE A 419 10.97 -7.81 -22.49
CA ILE A 419 9.53 -7.69 -22.21
C ILE A 419 8.85 -6.92 -23.35
N ASP A 420 7.64 -7.36 -23.73
CA ASP A 420 6.87 -6.72 -24.79
C ASP A 420 6.51 -5.26 -24.45
N VAL A 421 6.48 -4.40 -25.49
CA VAL A 421 6.11 -2.99 -25.37
C VAL A 421 4.72 -2.81 -24.73
N ILE A 422 3.79 -3.74 -24.97
CA ILE A 422 2.45 -3.70 -24.39
C ILE A 422 2.50 -3.67 -22.85
N PHE A 423 3.37 -4.47 -22.24
CA PHE A 423 3.50 -4.49 -20.77
C PHE A 423 4.30 -3.31 -20.23
N LYS A 424 5.23 -2.76 -21.01
CA LYS A 424 5.91 -1.49 -20.67
C LYS A 424 4.92 -0.33 -20.63
N GLU A 425 4.04 -0.27 -21.64
CA GLU A 425 2.96 0.73 -21.69
C GLU A 425 2.00 0.59 -20.51
N GLU A 426 1.57 -0.64 -20.19
CA GLU A 426 0.65 -0.87 -19.07
C GLU A 426 1.32 -0.54 -17.72
N TYR A 427 2.59 -0.90 -17.52
CA TYR A 427 3.35 -0.51 -16.33
C TYR A 427 3.40 1.01 -16.15
N VAL A 428 3.78 1.76 -17.20
CA VAL A 428 3.87 3.22 -17.14
C VAL A 428 2.50 3.86 -16.88
N LYS A 429 1.46 3.37 -17.55
CA LYS A 429 0.07 3.83 -17.38
C LYS A 429 -0.42 3.62 -15.95
N LEU A 430 -0.22 2.42 -15.39
CA LEU A 430 -0.64 2.10 -14.01
C LEU A 430 0.11 2.95 -12.99
N TYR A 431 1.42 3.10 -13.18
CA TYR A 431 2.26 3.94 -12.32
C TYR A 431 1.80 5.40 -12.31
N PHE A 432 1.56 6.01 -13.48
CA PHE A 432 1.10 7.41 -13.53
C PHE A 432 -0.34 7.59 -13.06
N ARG A 433 -1.19 6.58 -13.22
CA ARG A 433 -2.55 6.58 -12.65
C ARG A 433 -2.50 6.58 -11.12
N TYR A 434 -1.59 5.81 -10.52
CA TYR A 434 -1.35 5.84 -9.08
C TYR A 434 -0.92 7.25 -8.64
N LEU A 435 0.10 7.82 -9.29
CA LEU A 435 0.61 9.15 -8.92
C LEU A 435 -0.45 10.25 -9.04
N ASP A 436 -1.26 10.21 -10.10
CA ASP A 436 -2.32 11.19 -10.32
C ASP A 436 -3.36 11.15 -9.18
N ARG A 437 -3.76 9.95 -8.75
CA ARG A 437 -4.67 9.76 -7.62
C ARG A 437 -4.05 10.16 -6.29
N TYR A 438 -2.77 9.81 -6.09
CA TYR A 438 -2.02 10.20 -4.90
C TYR A 438 -1.94 11.73 -4.77
N LEU A 439 -1.51 12.42 -5.83
CA LEU A 439 -1.42 13.89 -5.86
C LEU A 439 -2.78 14.54 -5.67
N PHE A 440 -3.82 14.02 -6.33
CA PHE A 440 -5.19 14.49 -6.18
C PHE A 440 -5.65 14.41 -4.71
N ASN A 441 -5.48 13.26 -4.05
CA ASN A 441 -5.83 13.10 -2.64
C ASN A 441 -4.99 14.01 -1.73
N TYR A 442 -3.70 14.19 -2.02
CA TYR A 442 -2.84 15.09 -1.26
C TYR A 442 -3.32 16.54 -1.36
N ILE A 443 -3.68 17.00 -2.56
CA ILE A 443 -4.29 18.32 -2.78
C ILE A 443 -5.60 18.44 -1.99
N LEU A 444 -6.48 17.45 -2.12
CA LEU A 444 -7.81 17.45 -1.53
C LEU A 444 -7.76 17.51 -0.01
N HIS A 445 -6.85 16.78 0.64
CA HIS A 445 -6.85 16.61 2.10
C HIS A 445 -5.72 17.36 2.80
N THR A 446 -4.51 17.29 2.28
CA THR A 446 -3.29 17.72 2.99
C THR A 446 -2.90 19.15 2.65
N SER A 447 -3.08 19.58 1.40
CA SER A 447 -2.66 20.92 0.97
C SER A 447 -3.48 22.03 1.69
N PRO A 448 -2.83 23.00 2.36
CA PRO A 448 -3.54 24.06 3.11
C PRO A 448 -4.18 25.10 2.19
N GLY A 449 -3.64 25.27 0.98
CA GLY A 449 -4.15 26.21 -0.02
C GLY A 449 -3.41 26.07 -1.34
N ILE A 450 -4.06 26.43 -2.43
CA ILE A 450 -3.52 26.26 -3.78
C ILE A 450 -3.75 27.54 -4.56
N ASN A 451 -2.69 28.10 -5.13
CA ASN A 451 -2.74 29.33 -5.91
C ASN A 451 -2.42 29.05 -7.39
N VAL A 452 -2.51 30.09 -8.21
CA VAL A 452 -2.21 30.02 -9.65
C VAL A 452 -0.77 29.58 -9.91
N GLU A 453 0.19 29.98 -9.07
CA GLU A 453 1.60 29.58 -9.21
C GLU A 453 1.76 28.06 -9.05
N ILE A 454 1.10 27.46 -8.05
CA ILE A 454 1.08 26.01 -7.85
C ILE A 454 0.38 25.32 -9.03
N ALA A 455 -0.74 25.86 -9.51
CA ALA A 455 -1.43 25.30 -10.68
C ALA A 455 -0.54 25.29 -11.94
N LEU A 456 0.19 26.39 -12.20
CA LEU A 456 1.16 26.46 -13.28
C LEU A 456 2.31 25.48 -13.07
N LYS A 457 2.83 25.36 -11.85
CA LYS A 457 3.87 24.38 -11.50
C LYS A 457 3.41 22.95 -11.78
N ILE A 458 2.18 22.57 -11.37
CA ILE A 458 1.58 21.27 -11.69
C ILE A 458 1.58 21.04 -13.20
N LEU A 459 1.08 22.01 -13.99
CA LEU A 459 1.04 21.86 -15.46
C LEU A 459 2.45 21.73 -16.08
N MET A 460 3.41 22.50 -15.57
CA MET A 460 4.80 22.43 -16.05
C MET A 460 5.45 21.09 -15.70
N GLU A 461 5.31 20.62 -14.46
CA GLU A 461 5.94 19.36 -14.03
C GLU A 461 5.24 18.13 -14.62
N THR A 462 3.92 18.18 -14.84
CA THR A 462 3.22 17.12 -15.59
C THR A 462 3.71 17.04 -17.04
N ALA A 463 3.87 18.18 -17.72
CA ALA A 463 4.41 18.22 -19.08
C ALA A 463 5.87 17.72 -19.17
N LYS A 464 6.73 18.15 -18.25
CA LYS A 464 8.11 17.66 -18.17
C LYS A 464 8.17 16.17 -17.85
N THR A 465 7.40 15.70 -16.89
CA THR A 465 7.33 14.27 -16.53
C THR A 465 6.88 13.44 -17.73
N ARG A 466 5.92 13.93 -18.51
CA ARG A 466 5.49 13.29 -19.75
C ARG A 466 6.60 13.20 -20.80
N SER A 467 7.47 14.21 -20.88
CA SER A 467 8.62 14.18 -21.80
C SER A 467 9.70 13.17 -21.40
N LEU A 468 9.69 12.67 -20.16
CA LEU A 468 10.59 11.61 -19.71
C LEU A 468 10.14 10.21 -20.16
N ILE A 469 8.87 10.06 -20.56
CA ILE A 469 8.35 8.79 -21.05
C ILE A 469 8.97 8.53 -22.43
N PRO A 470 9.62 7.38 -22.66
CA PRO A 470 10.16 7.04 -23.97
C PRO A 470 9.11 7.15 -25.07
N SER A 471 9.46 7.80 -26.19
CA SER A 471 8.52 8.11 -27.29
C SER A 471 7.92 6.88 -27.97
N GLU A 472 8.56 5.72 -27.80
CA GLU A 472 8.08 4.42 -28.27
C GLU A 472 6.84 3.93 -27.51
N LEU A 473 6.62 4.39 -26.28
CA LEU A 473 5.45 4.07 -25.48
C LEU A 473 4.33 5.05 -25.82
N LYS A 474 3.21 4.54 -26.35
CA LYS A 474 2.07 5.36 -26.81
C LYS A 474 1.17 5.78 -25.66
N ILE A 475 1.72 6.50 -24.68
CA ILE A 475 0.99 6.96 -23.50
C ILE A 475 0.31 8.31 -23.77
N GLN A 476 -1.01 8.26 -23.99
CA GLN A 476 -1.81 9.42 -24.39
C GLN A 476 -2.36 10.25 -23.21
N GLU A 477 -2.52 9.66 -22.03
CA GLU A 477 -3.08 10.38 -20.88
C GLU A 477 -2.35 10.03 -19.59
N CYS A 478 -1.81 11.05 -18.93
CA CYS A 478 -1.26 10.99 -17.58
C CYS A 478 -1.72 12.25 -16.83
N PHE A 479 -1.92 12.14 -15.52
CA PHE A 479 -2.29 13.26 -14.66
C PHE A 479 -3.63 13.94 -15.02
N ASN A 480 -4.66 13.16 -15.35
CA ASN A 480 -5.97 13.67 -15.71
C ASN A 480 -6.66 14.40 -14.54
N LEU A 481 -6.64 13.82 -13.33
CA LEU A 481 -7.24 14.42 -12.15
C LEU A 481 -6.49 15.68 -11.73
N THR A 482 -5.18 15.55 -11.53
CA THR A 482 -4.31 16.64 -11.08
C THR A 482 -4.25 17.78 -12.10
N GLY A 483 -4.25 17.45 -13.40
CA GLY A 483 -4.35 18.43 -14.49
C GLY A 483 -5.69 19.18 -14.48
N ASN A 484 -6.80 18.49 -14.18
CA ASN A 484 -8.10 19.12 -14.03
C ASN A 484 -8.19 20.01 -12.78
N VAL A 485 -7.52 19.65 -11.68
CA VAL A 485 -7.36 20.55 -10.52
C VAL A 485 -6.67 21.84 -10.93
N ALA A 486 -5.54 21.74 -11.65
CA ALA A 486 -4.81 22.92 -12.12
C ALA A 486 -5.64 23.80 -13.06
N LYS A 487 -6.50 23.20 -13.90
CA LYS A 487 -7.45 23.94 -14.73
C LYS A 487 -8.48 24.70 -13.89
N ILE A 488 -9.10 24.05 -12.90
CA ILE A 488 -10.11 24.67 -12.01
C ILE A 488 -9.56 25.96 -11.37
N ILE A 489 -8.32 25.91 -10.88
CA ILE A 489 -7.67 27.04 -10.21
C ILE A 489 -7.44 28.23 -11.17
N GLN A 490 -7.24 27.96 -12.46
CA GLN A 490 -7.00 28.98 -13.48
C GLN A 490 -8.29 29.55 -14.08
N LEU A 491 -9.43 28.91 -13.86
CA LEU A 491 -10.71 29.39 -14.36
C LEU A 491 -11.18 30.61 -13.57
N ASN A 492 -11.81 31.56 -14.28
CA ASN A 492 -12.56 32.62 -13.63
C ASN A 492 -13.90 32.06 -13.10
N LEU A 493 -13.89 31.49 -11.89
CA LEU A 493 -15.07 30.83 -11.33
C LEU A 493 -16.29 31.74 -11.15
N GLU A 494 -16.13 33.07 -11.23
CA GLU A 494 -17.24 34.03 -11.25
C GLU A 494 -18.11 33.89 -12.50
N SER A 495 -17.52 33.55 -13.65
CA SER A 495 -18.23 33.48 -14.93
C SER A 495 -18.94 32.16 -15.20
N PHE A 496 -18.76 31.14 -14.36
CA PHE A 496 -19.32 29.80 -14.59
C PHE A 496 -20.54 29.53 -13.70
N GLN A 497 -21.54 28.85 -14.25
CA GLN A 497 -22.54 28.16 -13.43
C GLN A 497 -21.97 26.84 -12.90
N PRO A 498 -22.26 26.43 -11.64
CA PRO A 498 -21.74 25.18 -11.08
C PRO A 498 -22.00 23.96 -11.97
N ASN A 499 -23.21 23.82 -12.52
CA ASN A 499 -23.56 22.70 -13.39
C ASN A 499 -22.76 22.67 -14.71
N GLU A 500 -22.39 23.84 -15.24
CA GLU A 500 -21.54 23.94 -16.43
C GLU A 500 -20.11 23.49 -16.10
N LEU A 501 -19.58 23.92 -14.95
CA LEU A 501 -18.24 23.50 -14.50
C LEU A 501 -18.20 21.99 -14.23
N PHE A 502 -19.19 21.46 -13.52
CA PHE A 502 -19.27 20.04 -13.16
C PHE A 502 -19.44 19.13 -14.38
N SER A 503 -20.17 19.58 -15.41
CA SER A 503 -20.31 18.83 -16.66
C SER A 503 -19.05 18.89 -17.53
N GLN A 504 -18.34 20.02 -17.55
CA GLN A 504 -17.07 20.17 -18.28
C GLN A 504 -15.93 19.37 -17.67
N ILE A 505 -15.92 19.18 -16.35
CA ILE A 505 -14.87 18.45 -15.62
C ILE A 505 -15.49 17.22 -14.93
N ASN A 506 -15.96 16.29 -15.75
CA ASN A 506 -16.64 15.07 -15.29
C ASN A 506 -15.73 14.06 -14.57
N ALA A 507 -14.41 14.22 -14.66
CA ALA A 507 -13.44 13.33 -14.02
C ALA A 507 -13.36 13.49 -12.49
N ILE A 508 -13.82 14.62 -11.95
CA ILE A 508 -13.81 14.92 -10.51
C ILE A 508 -15.27 15.05 -10.06
N ASN A 509 -15.65 14.31 -9.01
CA ASN A 509 -17.01 14.43 -8.49
C ASN A 509 -17.26 15.86 -7.96
N PRO A 510 -18.51 16.37 -8.03
CA PRO A 510 -18.78 17.77 -7.70
C PRO A 510 -18.42 18.15 -6.26
N GLN A 511 -18.59 17.24 -5.29
CA GLN A 511 -18.26 17.48 -3.89
C GLN A 511 -16.75 17.69 -3.68
N SER A 512 -15.92 16.86 -4.31
CA SER A 512 -14.45 16.99 -4.24
C SER A 512 -13.98 18.23 -4.99
N MET A 513 -14.63 18.57 -6.10
CA MET A 513 -14.38 19.81 -6.82
C MET A 513 -14.67 21.04 -5.95
N PHE A 514 -15.77 21.03 -5.20
CA PHE A 514 -16.10 22.10 -4.26
C PHE A 514 -15.05 22.24 -3.14
N GLU A 515 -14.56 21.13 -2.58
CA GLU A 515 -13.50 21.18 -1.57
C GLU A 515 -12.17 21.73 -2.13
N ILE A 516 -11.86 21.44 -3.41
CA ILE A 516 -10.73 22.08 -4.10
C ILE A 516 -10.96 23.59 -4.25
N ILE A 517 -12.16 24.02 -4.68
CA ILE A 517 -12.51 25.44 -4.85
C ILE A 517 -12.33 26.21 -3.55
N LYS A 518 -12.70 25.62 -2.40
CA LYS A 518 -12.50 26.23 -1.07
C LYS A 518 -11.05 26.45 -0.69
N LYS A 519 -10.12 25.70 -1.28
CA LYS A 519 -8.67 25.80 -1.03
C LYS A 519 -7.97 26.81 -1.93
N ILE A 520 -8.67 27.43 -2.88
CA ILE A 520 -8.06 28.41 -3.79
C ILE A 520 -7.58 29.63 -3.01
N THR A 521 -6.35 30.06 -3.30
CA THR A 521 -5.71 31.24 -2.73
C THR A 521 -5.29 32.22 -3.85
N PRO A 522 -5.63 33.52 -3.76
CA PRO A 522 -6.42 34.16 -2.69
C PRO A 522 -7.87 33.64 -2.61
N PRO A 523 -8.51 33.71 -1.43
CA PRO A 523 -9.83 33.14 -1.23
C PRO A 523 -10.88 33.84 -2.09
N LEU A 524 -11.79 33.06 -2.67
CA LEU A 524 -12.89 33.55 -3.49
C LEU A 524 -13.91 34.34 -2.65
N LYS A 525 -14.66 35.23 -3.31
CA LYS A 525 -15.77 35.97 -2.69
C LYS A 525 -16.80 34.99 -2.10
N LYS A 526 -17.33 35.33 -0.91
CA LYS A 526 -18.32 34.50 -0.19
C LYS A 526 -19.53 34.11 -1.06
N ALA A 527 -20.01 35.01 -1.92
CA ALA A 527 -21.12 34.74 -2.83
C ALA A 527 -20.84 33.58 -3.80
N ILE A 528 -19.59 33.47 -4.30
CA ILE A 528 -19.17 32.39 -5.19
C ILE A 528 -19.15 31.07 -4.40
N ILE A 529 -18.54 31.06 -3.21
CA ILE A 529 -18.48 29.87 -2.36
C ILE A 529 -19.89 29.37 -2.04
N THR A 530 -20.82 30.26 -1.66
CA THR A 530 -22.22 29.89 -1.38
C THR A 530 -22.92 29.33 -2.63
N LYS A 531 -22.69 29.90 -3.80
CA LYS A 531 -23.24 29.41 -5.08
C LYS A 531 -22.83 27.96 -5.37
N TYR A 532 -21.54 27.65 -5.24
CA TYR A 532 -21.05 26.28 -5.46
C TYR A 532 -21.45 25.32 -4.34
N GLN A 533 -21.51 25.78 -3.09
CA GLN A 533 -21.98 25.00 -1.96
C GLN A 533 -23.44 24.55 -2.16
N GLN A 534 -24.30 25.45 -2.62
CA GLN A 534 -25.71 25.13 -2.88
C GLN A 534 -25.89 24.07 -3.96
N ALA A 535 -25.01 24.05 -4.97
CA ALA A 535 -25.06 23.09 -6.07
C ALA A 535 -24.65 21.66 -5.68
N VAL A 536 -23.97 21.49 -4.54
CA VAL A 536 -23.53 20.17 -4.03
C VAL A 536 -24.31 19.71 -2.80
N LEU A 537 -25.26 20.52 -2.31
CA LEU A 537 -26.15 20.11 -1.21
C LEU A 537 -26.94 18.84 -1.58
N GLY A 538 -26.85 17.81 -0.74
CA GLY A 538 -27.51 16.52 -0.96
C GLY A 538 -26.73 15.52 -1.83
N GLN A 539 -25.55 15.90 -2.33
CA GLN A 539 -24.64 14.96 -3.02
C GLN A 539 -23.75 14.21 -2.01
N ILE A 540 -23.41 12.95 -2.34
CA ILE A 540 -22.66 12.00 -1.50
C ILE A 540 -21.32 12.58 -1.02
N LYS A 541 -20.84 12.08 0.14
CA LYS A 541 -19.53 12.40 0.76
C LYS A 541 -18.37 12.40 -0.25
N VAL A 542 -17.35 13.22 0.06
CA VAL A 542 -16.05 13.26 -0.62
C VAL A 542 -15.55 11.83 -0.84
N ILE A 543 -15.39 11.43 -2.11
CA ILE A 543 -14.91 10.09 -2.47
C ILE A 543 -13.38 10.14 -2.48
N ASP A 544 -12.76 9.50 -1.49
CA ASP A 544 -11.35 9.16 -1.58
C ASP A 544 -11.14 8.20 -2.74
N ILE A 545 -10.30 8.61 -3.69
CA ILE A 545 -9.94 7.74 -4.81
C ILE A 545 -8.77 6.91 -4.34
N ASP A 546 -8.99 5.63 -4.05
CA ASP A 546 -7.89 4.72 -3.69
C ASP A 546 -6.80 4.75 -4.78
N PRO A 547 -5.58 5.22 -4.46
CA PRO A 547 -4.49 5.27 -5.41
C PRO A 547 -4.17 3.90 -6.04
N TYR A 548 -4.44 2.81 -5.33
CA TYR A 548 -4.22 1.44 -5.78
C TYR A 548 -5.42 0.77 -6.48
N ALA A 549 -6.58 1.43 -6.56
CA ALA A 549 -7.82 0.83 -7.08
C ALA A 549 -7.85 0.60 -8.61
N SER A 550 -6.79 0.06 -9.21
CA SER A 550 -6.74 -0.34 -10.62
C SER A 550 -5.49 -1.13 -11.01
N VAL A 551 -4.71 -1.71 -10.09
CA VAL A 551 -3.53 -2.50 -10.48
C VAL A 551 -3.92 -3.93 -10.90
N SER A 552 -4.95 -4.06 -11.72
CA SER A 552 -5.32 -5.32 -12.39
C SER A 552 -5.06 -5.17 -13.87
N ILE A 553 -4.31 -6.09 -14.45
CA ILE A 553 -4.10 -6.13 -15.90
C ILE A 553 -5.46 -6.36 -16.55
N ASP A 554 -5.83 -5.48 -17.47
CA ASP A 554 -7.03 -5.68 -18.26
C ASP A 554 -6.84 -6.91 -19.16
N LYS A 555 -7.87 -7.75 -19.26
CA LYS A 555 -7.88 -8.93 -20.13
C LYS A 555 -7.55 -8.56 -21.58
N THR A 556 -7.95 -7.36 -22.02
CA THR A 556 -7.61 -6.84 -23.35
C THR A 556 -6.11 -6.71 -23.60
N THR A 557 -5.30 -6.47 -22.56
CA THR A 557 -3.84 -6.36 -22.67
C THR A 557 -3.22 -7.73 -22.93
N LEU A 558 -3.71 -8.77 -22.24
CA LEU A 558 -3.28 -10.16 -22.44
C LEU A 558 -3.70 -10.68 -23.81
N ASP A 559 -4.92 -10.40 -24.24
CA ASP A 559 -5.43 -10.79 -25.56
C ASP A 559 -4.58 -10.18 -26.70
N LYS A 560 -4.23 -8.89 -26.59
CA LYS A 560 -3.33 -8.22 -27.57
C LYS A 560 -1.94 -8.84 -27.59
N PHE A 561 -1.41 -9.19 -26.42
CA PHE A 561 -0.13 -9.87 -26.33
C PHE A 561 -0.17 -11.22 -27.04
N LEU A 562 -1.17 -12.05 -26.75
CA LEU A 562 -1.36 -13.35 -27.40
C LEU A 562 -1.55 -13.24 -28.91
N PHE A 563 -2.32 -12.24 -29.37
CA PHE A 563 -2.50 -11.98 -30.80
C PHE A 563 -1.17 -11.67 -31.51
N LYS A 564 -0.22 -11.00 -30.84
CA LYS A 564 1.11 -10.69 -31.39
C LYS A 564 2.05 -11.90 -31.42
N GLN A 565 1.80 -12.91 -30.59
CA GLN A 565 2.60 -14.14 -30.53
C GLN A 565 2.16 -15.19 -31.56
N ASN A 566 0.91 -15.12 -32.03
CA ASN A 566 0.42 -15.83 -33.22
C ASN A 566 0.98 -15.18 -34.49
#